data_AF-A0A7C9KKY6-F1
#
_entry.id   AF-A0A7C9KKY6-F1
#
_cell.length_a   1.000
_cell.length_b   1.000
_cell.length_c   1.000
_cell.angle_alpha   90.00
_cell.angle_beta   90.00
_cell.angle_gamma   90.00
#
_symmetry.space_group_name_H-M   'P 1'
#
loop_
_entity.id
_entity.type
_entity.pdbx_description
1 polymer ?
#
loop_
_entity_poly.entity_id
_entity_poly.type
_entity_poly.pdbx_seq_one_letter_code
_entity_poly.pdbx_strand_id
1 'polypeptide(L)'
;MGPRHAAVVLSAAILVAGVAVGSAGAAPQGAKAEEAYALCMELARRAPDEALAKAEALHKAGHAAPSRHCLATALLTLGRAAQAARVFFDLARDFKDLPAAERAEAYGQAGRAWLEASDVAGAEAAFGAALKVAPNDVLRLIDRAIARGAQGKDFEALDDLNRAVELAPRNADARILRAAASRRVGAGELAEIDIDAALAIDLESPAAWLERGLLAESRKQPAAARAAFAKAADLDPEGPSGLTARAALARLSGVDAR
;
A
#
# COMPACT_ATOMS: atom_id res chain seq x y z
N MET A 1 -29.05 -21.98 -64.45
CA MET A 1 -28.56 -22.59 -65.71
C MET A 1 -27.86 -21.51 -66.51
N GLY A 2 -26.60 -21.75 -66.91
CA GLY A 2 -25.73 -20.81 -67.63
C GLY A 2 -24.41 -20.59 -66.89
N PRO A 3 -23.23 -20.62 -67.57
CA PRO A 3 -22.21 -21.62 -67.25
C PRO A 3 -20.89 -21.08 -66.68
N ARG A 4 -20.16 -22.01 -66.05
CA ARG A 4 -18.75 -21.94 -65.64
C ARG A 4 -17.85 -22.25 -66.84
N HIS A 5 -16.85 -21.41 -67.13
CA HIS A 5 -15.58 -21.71 -67.82
C HIS A 5 -14.64 -20.51 -67.56
N ALA A 6 -13.33 -20.58 -67.41
CA ALA A 6 -12.35 -21.63 -67.21
C ALA A 6 -11.11 -20.95 -66.59
N ALA A 7 -10.34 -21.73 -65.84
CA ALA A 7 -9.07 -21.31 -65.26
C ALA A 7 -7.99 -21.15 -66.34
N VAL A 8 -7.11 -20.16 -66.18
CA VAL A 8 -5.77 -20.16 -66.78
C VAL A 8 -4.78 -19.99 -65.64
N VAL A 9 -4.11 -21.10 -65.36
CA VAL A 9 -2.90 -21.19 -64.54
C VAL A 9 -1.75 -20.72 -65.41
N LEU A 10 -0.99 -19.71 -64.95
CA LEU A 10 0.37 -19.48 -65.45
C LEU A 10 1.31 -19.42 -64.25
N SER A 11 2.06 -20.51 -64.08
CA SER A 11 3.23 -20.61 -63.23
C SER A 11 4.34 -19.72 -63.76
N ALA A 12 4.95 -18.92 -62.89
CA ALA A 12 6.31 -18.43 -63.08
C ALA A 12 7.00 -18.45 -61.71
N ALA A 13 7.75 -19.52 -61.48
CA ALA A 13 8.72 -19.60 -60.39
C ALA A 13 9.89 -18.69 -60.75
N ILE A 14 10.14 -17.66 -59.93
CA ILE A 14 11.42 -16.97 -59.90
C ILE A 14 11.97 -17.15 -58.49
N LEU A 15 12.92 -18.09 -58.36
CA LEU A 15 13.86 -18.11 -57.26
C LEU A 15 14.74 -16.86 -57.38
N VAL A 16 14.55 -15.89 -56.49
CA VAL A 16 15.62 -14.94 -56.16
C VAL A 16 16.22 -15.39 -54.84
N ALA A 17 17.47 -15.82 -54.94
CA ALA A 17 18.32 -16.21 -53.82
C ALA A 17 18.52 -15.03 -52.86
N GLY A 18 18.69 -15.38 -51.59
CA GLY A 18 18.71 -14.45 -50.48
C GLY A 18 19.75 -13.35 -50.55
N VAL A 19 19.39 -12.21 -49.96
CA VAL A 19 20.26 -11.52 -49.03
C VAL A 19 19.45 -11.33 -47.75
N ALA A 20 19.53 -12.30 -46.85
CA ALA A 20 19.15 -12.06 -45.46
C ALA A 20 20.23 -11.14 -44.88
N VAL A 21 20.01 -9.83 -44.94
CA VAL A 21 20.75 -8.88 -44.12
C VAL A 21 20.31 -9.17 -42.69
N GLY A 22 21.10 -9.97 -41.99
CA GLY A 22 21.00 -10.11 -40.55
C GLY A 22 21.34 -8.75 -39.93
N SER A 23 20.32 -7.95 -39.63
CA SER A 23 20.47 -6.89 -38.64
C SER A 23 20.61 -7.58 -37.29
N ALA A 24 21.85 -7.73 -36.84
CA ALA A 24 22.13 -7.92 -35.42
C ALA A 24 21.51 -6.71 -34.70
N GLY A 25 20.33 -6.94 -34.14
CA GLY A 25 19.49 -5.91 -33.55
C GLY A 25 20.21 -5.19 -32.42
N ALA A 26 20.39 -3.88 -32.58
CA ALA A 26 20.49 -3.02 -31.42
C ALA A 26 19.10 -3.05 -30.75
N ALA A 27 18.96 -3.82 -29.66
CA ALA A 27 17.78 -3.72 -28.82
C ALA A 27 17.51 -2.22 -28.55
N PRO A 28 16.26 -1.74 -28.67
CA PRO A 28 15.95 -0.35 -28.47
C PRO A 28 16.51 0.09 -27.11
N GLN A 29 17.12 1.27 -27.03
CA GLN A 29 17.79 1.75 -25.81
C GLN A 29 16.88 1.68 -24.57
N GLY A 30 15.56 1.78 -24.76
CA GLY A 30 14.55 1.55 -23.72
C GLY A 30 14.55 0.14 -23.12
N ALA A 31 14.67 -0.92 -23.93
CA ALA A 31 14.68 -2.31 -23.44
C ALA A 31 15.89 -2.58 -22.54
N LYS A 32 17.06 -2.04 -22.89
CA LYS A 32 18.27 -2.17 -22.06
C LYS A 32 18.14 -1.42 -20.73
N ALA A 33 17.46 -0.27 -20.72
CA ALA A 33 17.21 0.50 -19.51
C ALA A 33 16.24 -0.21 -18.56
N GLU A 34 15.18 -0.81 -19.10
CA GLU A 34 14.22 -1.62 -18.36
C GLU A 34 14.87 -2.85 -17.73
N GLU A 35 15.69 -3.59 -18.48
CA GLU A 35 16.47 -4.73 -17.98
C GLU A 35 17.44 -4.32 -16.86
N ALA A 36 18.17 -3.20 -17.05
CA ALA A 36 19.08 -2.68 -16.05
C ALA A 36 18.36 -2.26 -14.77
N TYR A 37 17.18 -1.65 -14.90
CA TYR A 37 16.33 -1.31 -13.76
C TYR A 37 15.79 -2.55 -13.05
N ALA A 38 15.28 -3.54 -13.78
CA ALA A 38 14.79 -4.79 -13.21
C ALA A 38 15.89 -5.53 -12.42
N LEU A 39 17.12 -5.58 -12.96
CA LEU A 39 18.27 -6.14 -12.26
C LEU A 39 18.59 -5.34 -10.99
N CYS A 40 18.53 -4.01 -11.05
CA CYS A 40 18.76 -3.16 -9.89
C CYS A 40 17.75 -3.45 -8.77
N MET A 41 16.47 -3.57 -9.11
CA MET A 41 15.39 -3.88 -8.16
C MET A 41 15.53 -5.29 -7.56
N GLU A 42 16.01 -6.26 -8.33
CA GLU A 42 16.31 -7.59 -7.81
C GLU A 42 17.45 -7.54 -6.79
N LEU A 43 18.55 -6.85 -7.12
CA LEU A 43 19.67 -6.66 -6.21
C LEU A 43 19.27 -5.90 -4.96
N ALA A 44 18.38 -4.89 -5.06
CA ALA A 44 17.94 -4.11 -3.90
C ALA A 44 17.32 -4.98 -2.80
N ARG A 45 16.76 -6.15 -3.14
CA ARG A 45 16.19 -7.11 -2.18
C ARG A 45 17.20 -8.10 -1.61
N ARG A 46 18.17 -8.55 -2.41
CA ARG A 46 19.07 -9.67 -2.05
C ARG A 46 20.53 -9.29 -1.77
N ALA A 47 20.98 -8.18 -2.34
CA ALA A 47 22.36 -7.68 -2.30
C ALA A 47 22.33 -6.14 -2.41
N PRO A 48 21.80 -5.44 -1.40
CA PRO A 48 21.52 -4.01 -1.52
C PRO A 48 22.76 -3.15 -1.76
N ASP A 49 23.94 -3.55 -1.28
CA ASP A 49 25.20 -2.84 -1.58
C ASP A 49 25.55 -2.88 -3.08
N GLU A 50 25.32 -4.02 -3.76
CA GLU A 50 25.49 -4.12 -5.21
C GLU A 50 24.43 -3.28 -5.96
N ALA A 51 23.22 -3.21 -5.41
CA ALA A 51 22.15 -2.39 -5.96
C ALA A 51 22.50 -0.90 -5.95
N LEU A 52 23.22 -0.41 -4.93
CA LEU A 52 23.70 0.98 -4.89
C LEU A 52 24.60 1.29 -6.10
N ALA A 53 25.54 0.40 -6.42
CA ALA A 53 26.41 0.56 -7.59
C ALA A 53 25.62 0.51 -8.91
N LYS A 54 24.59 -0.34 -9.00
CA LYS A 54 23.69 -0.37 -10.17
C LYS A 54 22.83 0.88 -10.29
N ALA A 55 22.33 1.42 -9.18
CA ALA A 55 21.59 2.66 -9.17
C ALA A 55 22.47 3.83 -9.67
N GLU A 56 23.73 3.89 -9.26
CA GLU A 56 24.68 4.89 -9.77
C GLU A 56 24.95 4.72 -11.28
N ALA A 57 25.08 3.48 -11.76
CA ALA A 57 25.23 3.22 -13.20
C ALA A 57 24.01 3.68 -14.01
N LEU A 58 22.80 3.42 -13.52
CA LEU A 58 21.55 3.93 -14.12
C LEU A 58 21.53 5.46 -14.14
N HIS A 59 21.98 6.12 -13.07
CA HIS A 59 22.06 7.58 -13.00
C HIS A 59 23.01 8.13 -14.08
N LYS A 60 24.22 7.57 -14.19
CA LYS A 60 25.23 7.97 -15.19
C LYS A 60 24.77 7.74 -16.62
N ALA A 61 23.90 6.74 -16.84
CA ALA A 61 23.27 6.47 -18.13
C ALA A 61 22.06 7.38 -18.44
N GLY A 62 21.72 8.33 -17.56
CA GLY A 62 20.60 9.27 -17.74
C GLY A 62 19.24 8.76 -17.26
N HIS A 63 19.17 7.56 -16.66
CA HIS A 63 17.93 6.95 -16.15
C HIS A 63 17.69 7.32 -14.69
N ALA A 64 17.52 8.62 -14.42
CA ALA A 64 17.53 9.15 -13.07
C ALA A 64 16.33 8.71 -12.19
N ALA A 65 15.12 8.55 -12.75
CA ALA A 65 13.97 8.05 -11.99
C ALA A 65 14.11 6.58 -11.57
N PRO A 66 14.39 5.62 -12.49
CA PRO A 66 14.69 4.23 -12.13
C PRO A 66 15.86 4.10 -11.15
N SER A 67 16.90 4.91 -11.34
CA SER A 67 18.04 4.99 -10.42
C SER A 67 17.62 5.33 -9.00
N ARG A 68 16.86 6.43 -8.80
CA ARG A 68 16.41 6.85 -7.47
C ARG A 68 15.48 5.84 -6.82
N HIS A 69 14.58 5.22 -7.58
CA HIS A 69 13.69 4.20 -7.04
C HIS A 69 14.48 2.98 -6.53
N CYS A 70 15.45 2.49 -7.32
CA CYS A 70 16.33 1.40 -6.90
C CYS A 70 17.19 1.78 -5.69
N LEU A 71 17.80 2.97 -5.69
CA LEU A 71 18.59 3.49 -4.58
C LEU A 71 17.77 3.52 -3.29
N ALA A 72 16.56 4.09 -3.33
CA ALA A 72 15.68 4.19 -2.17
C ALA A 72 15.28 2.80 -1.64
N THR A 73 14.99 1.86 -2.54
CA THR A 73 14.67 0.48 -2.17
C THR A 73 15.86 -0.22 -1.51
N ALA A 74 17.07 -0.06 -2.04
CA ALA A 74 18.27 -0.64 -1.45
C ALA A 74 18.58 -0.03 -0.06
N LEU A 75 18.38 1.28 0.10
CA LEU A 75 18.52 1.97 1.38
C LEU A 75 17.52 1.44 2.43
N LEU A 76 16.28 1.12 2.04
CA LEU A 76 15.32 0.47 2.93
C LEU A 76 15.84 -0.88 3.43
N THR A 77 16.28 -1.76 2.52
CA THR A 77 16.82 -3.07 2.88
C THR A 77 18.04 -2.98 3.81
N LEU A 78 18.82 -1.90 3.71
CA LEU A 78 19.96 -1.59 4.59
C LEU A 78 19.56 -0.98 5.94
N GLY A 79 18.27 -0.86 6.24
CA GLY A 79 17.75 -0.23 7.47
C GLY A 79 17.92 1.29 7.51
N ARG A 80 18.20 1.94 6.36
CA ARG A 80 18.39 3.40 6.26
C ARG A 80 17.08 4.09 5.88
N ALA A 81 16.02 3.80 6.63
CA ALA A 81 14.65 4.16 6.31
C ALA A 81 14.44 5.67 6.06
N ALA A 82 14.98 6.54 6.93
CA ALA A 82 14.88 7.99 6.73
C ALA A 82 15.58 8.50 5.46
N GLN A 83 16.66 7.85 5.03
CA GLN A 83 17.34 8.22 3.78
C GLN A 83 16.50 7.77 2.58
N ALA A 84 16.01 6.53 2.60
CA ALA A 84 15.13 6.02 1.57
C ALA A 84 13.88 6.88 1.40
N ALA A 85 13.25 7.27 2.50
CA ALA A 85 12.06 8.10 2.51
C ALA A 85 12.26 9.43 1.76
N ARG A 86 13.39 10.12 2.01
CA ARG A 86 13.77 11.33 1.28
C ARG A 86 13.95 11.07 -0.21
N VAL A 87 14.63 9.99 -0.59
CA VAL A 87 14.88 9.66 -2.00
C VAL A 87 13.59 9.33 -2.74
N PHE A 88 12.67 8.56 -2.14
CA PHE A 88 11.34 8.30 -2.70
C PHE A 88 10.50 9.57 -2.85
N PHE A 89 10.52 10.45 -1.85
CA PHE A 89 9.79 11.71 -1.89
C PHE A 89 10.33 12.63 -2.99
N ASP A 90 11.65 12.75 -3.09
CA ASP A 90 12.32 13.56 -4.12
C ASP A 90 12.11 12.98 -5.52
N LEU A 91 12.06 11.65 -5.68
CA LEU A 91 11.66 11.00 -6.93
C LEU A 91 10.27 11.44 -7.37
N ALA A 92 9.27 11.36 -6.49
CA ALA A 92 7.91 11.76 -6.83
C ALA A 92 7.76 13.28 -7.08
N ARG A 93 8.57 14.10 -6.39
CA ARG A 93 8.56 15.56 -6.52
C ARG A 93 9.21 16.06 -7.81
N ASP A 94 10.38 15.52 -8.13
CA ASP A 94 11.24 16.05 -9.19
C ASP A 94 10.81 15.55 -10.58
N PHE A 95 10.29 14.32 -10.68
CA PHE A 95 9.89 13.70 -11.94
C PHE A 95 8.38 13.86 -12.21
N LYS A 96 7.98 15.09 -12.52
CA LYS A 96 6.56 15.46 -12.73
C LYS A 96 5.91 14.82 -13.95
N ASP A 97 6.73 14.43 -14.93
CA ASP A 97 6.28 13.76 -16.16
C ASP A 97 5.88 12.29 -15.93
N LEU A 98 6.23 11.71 -14.76
CA LEU A 98 5.72 10.40 -14.39
C LEU A 98 4.20 10.43 -14.22
N PRO A 99 3.51 9.35 -14.62
CA PRO A 99 2.08 9.18 -14.37
C PRO A 99 1.72 9.48 -12.90
N ALA A 100 0.57 10.12 -12.69
CA ALA A 100 0.13 10.51 -11.35
C ALA A 100 0.08 9.33 -10.37
N ALA A 101 -0.31 8.14 -10.85
CA ALA A 101 -0.32 6.91 -10.07
C ALA A 101 1.08 6.47 -9.61
N GLU A 102 2.10 6.58 -10.48
CA GLU A 102 3.48 6.25 -10.13
C GLU A 102 4.06 7.24 -9.11
N ARG A 103 3.76 8.53 -9.27
CA ARG A 103 4.17 9.54 -8.27
C ARG A 103 3.46 9.33 -6.94
N ALA A 104 2.17 8.97 -6.96
CA ALA A 104 1.42 8.64 -5.75
C ALA A 104 2.02 7.41 -5.04
N GLU A 105 2.45 6.40 -5.80
CA GLU A 105 3.14 5.24 -5.22
C GLU A 105 4.50 5.60 -4.63
N ALA A 106 5.33 6.38 -5.33
CA ALA A 106 6.61 6.82 -4.78
C ALA A 106 6.44 7.68 -3.51
N TYR A 107 5.46 8.58 -3.45
CA TYR A 107 5.11 9.27 -2.21
C TYR A 107 4.59 8.31 -1.12
N GLY A 108 3.84 7.28 -1.48
CA GLY A 108 3.41 6.23 -0.55
C GLY A 108 4.56 5.41 0.01
N GLN A 109 5.54 5.04 -0.82
CA GLN A 109 6.78 4.39 -0.40
C GLN A 109 7.57 5.29 0.54
N ALA A 110 7.64 6.60 0.26
CA ALA A 110 8.25 7.57 1.18
C ALA A 110 7.53 7.58 2.52
N GLY A 111 6.20 7.57 2.53
CA GLY A 111 5.41 7.56 3.77
C GLY A 111 5.65 6.31 4.62
N ARG A 112 5.67 5.12 4.01
CA ARG A 112 5.99 3.87 4.70
C ARG A 112 7.42 3.86 5.25
N ALA A 113 8.38 4.36 4.47
CA ALA A 113 9.77 4.51 4.89
C ALA A 113 9.92 5.49 6.08
N TRP A 114 9.13 6.56 6.12
CA TRP A 114 9.09 7.46 7.28
C TRP A 114 8.49 6.79 8.53
N LEU A 115 7.44 5.97 8.38
CA LEU A 115 6.89 5.18 9.49
C LEU A 115 7.94 4.19 10.05
N GLU A 116 8.69 3.50 9.19
CA GLU A 116 9.79 2.62 9.61
C GLU A 116 10.90 3.40 10.33
N ALA A 117 11.15 4.64 9.91
CA ALA A 117 12.04 5.57 10.61
C ALA A 117 11.44 6.18 11.89
N SER A 118 10.23 5.76 12.29
CA SER A 118 9.45 6.32 13.42
C SER A 118 9.11 7.82 13.29
N ASP A 119 9.19 8.38 12.09
CA ASP A 119 8.79 9.76 11.79
C ASP A 119 7.36 9.80 11.24
N VAL A 120 6.40 9.80 12.16
CA VAL A 120 4.97 9.79 11.82
C VAL A 120 4.53 11.08 11.11
N ALA A 121 5.15 12.22 11.43
CA ALA A 121 4.84 13.50 10.79
C ALA A 121 5.35 13.53 9.34
N GLY A 122 6.56 13.02 9.10
CA GLY A 122 7.10 12.81 7.75
C GLY A 122 6.23 11.87 6.92
N ALA A 123 5.71 10.80 7.54
CA ALA A 123 4.79 9.87 6.90
C ALA A 123 3.49 10.55 6.47
N GLU A 124 2.83 11.29 7.38
CA GLU A 124 1.61 12.05 7.07
C GLU A 124 1.84 13.02 5.90
N ALA A 125 2.97 13.73 5.90
CA ALA A 125 3.30 14.67 4.83
C ALA A 125 3.47 13.97 3.47
N ALA A 126 4.13 12.81 3.45
CA ALA A 126 4.32 12.00 2.25
C ALA A 126 3.00 11.44 1.71
N PHE A 127 2.15 10.85 2.55
CA PHE A 127 0.83 10.40 2.12
C PHE A 127 -0.06 11.57 1.68
N GLY A 128 0.05 12.72 2.33
CA GLY A 128 -0.60 13.95 1.89
C GLY A 128 -0.14 14.42 0.50
N ALA A 129 1.15 14.27 0.18
CA ALA A 129 1.66 14.54 -1.16
C ALA A 129 1.15 13.52 -2.20
N ALA A 130 1.04 12.24 -1.85
CA ALA A 130 0.42 11.22 -2.69
C ALA A 130 -1.03 11.59 -3.03
N LEU A 131 -1.83 11.99 -2.03
CA LEU A 131 -3.23 12.35 -2.21
C LEU A 131 -3.44 13.67 -2.96
N LYS A 132 -2.45 14.57 -2.99
CA LYS A 132 -2.50 15.75 -3.86
C LYS A 132 -2.43 15.38 -5.35
N VAL A 133 -1.76 14.28 -5.69
CA VAL A 133 -1.58 13.84 -7.08
C VAL A 133 -2.57 12.75 -7.48
N ALA A 134 -3.05 11.94 -6.53
CA ALA A 134 -4.07 10.92 -6.71
C ALA A 134 -5.10 11.00 -5.55
N PRO A 135 -6.09 11.91 -5.62
CA PRO A 135 -6.97 12.23 -4.49
C PRO A 135 -7.95 11.13 -4.08
N ASN A 136 -8.16 10.13 -4.93
CA ASN A 136 -9.06 9.01 -4.67
C ASN A 136 -8.31 7.69 -4.41
N ASP A 137 -7.01 7.76 -4.09
CA ASP A 137 -6.23 6.60 -3.69
C ASP A 137 -6.64 6.16 -2.27
N VAL A 138 -7.50 5.13 -2.21
CA VAL A 138 -8.05 4.58 -0.97
C VAL A 138 -6.96 4.10 -0.02
N LEU A 139 -5.90 3.49 -0.55
CA LEU A 139 -4.79 3.01 0.28
C LEU A 139 -4.08 4.18 0.95
N ARG A 140 -3.82 5.27 0.22
CA ARG A 140 -3.15 6.45 0.78
C ARG A 140 -4.02 7.26 1.74
N LEU A 141 -5.35 7.25 1.56
CA LEU A 141 -6.29 7.79 2.55
C LEU A 141 -6.18 7.02 3.87
N ILE A 142 -6.19 5.67 3.80
CA ILE A 142 -6.04 4.80 4.98
C ILE A 142 -4.67 5.01 5.64
N ASP A 143 -3.58 4.98 4.86
CA ASP A 143 -2.21 5.15 5.37
C ASP A 143 -2.06 6.51 6.11
N ARG A 144 -2.61 7.60 5.54
CA ARG A 144 -2.58 8.91 6.18
C ARG A 144 -3.44 8.96 7.45
N ALA A 145 -4.62 8.33 7.43
CA ALA A 145 -5.48 8.25 8.60
C ALA A 145 -4.81 7.51 9.76
N ILE A 146 -4.06 6.43 9.47
CA ILE A 146 -3.27 5.70 10.47
C ILE A 146 -2.20 6.63 11.06
N ALA A 147 -1.44 7.33 10.22
CA ALA A 147 -0.43 8.28 10.69
C ALA A 147 -1.03 9.43 11.52
N ARG A 148 -2.22 9.92 11.16
CA ARG A 148 -2.96 10.94 11.92
C ARG A 148 -3.46 10.42 13.27
N GLY A 149 -4.04 9.22 13.29
CA GLY A 149 -4.48 8.56 14.52
C GLY A 149 -3.34 8.31 15.50
N ALA A 150 -2.16 7.90 15.01
CA ALA A 150 -0.95 7.76 15.83
C ALA A 150 -0.47 9.07 16.45
N GLN A 151 -0.85 10.22 15.86
CA GLN A 151 -0.58 11.56 16.40
C GLN A 151 -1.74 12.11 17.24
N GLY A 152 -2.83 11.36 17.44
CA GLY A 152 -4.04 11.82 18.13
C GLY A 152 -4.92 12.78 17.32
N LYS A 153 -4.67 12.92 16.01
CA LYS A 153 -5.45 13.75 15.08
C LYS A 153 -6.67 12.99 14.57
N ASP A 154 -7.55 12.60 15.50
CA ASP A 154 -8.64 11.66 15.20
C ASP A 154 -9.73 12.25 14.30
N PHE A 155 -9.99 13.55 14.38
CA PHE A 155 -10.93 14.21 13.48
C PHE A 155 -10.40 14.24 12.04
N GLU A 156 -9.13 14.58 11.84
CA GLU A 156 -8.51 14.57 10.52
C GLU A 156 -8.34 13.15 9.96
N ALA A 157 -8.17 12.14 10.83
CA ALA A 157 -8.21 10.74 10.43
C ALA A 157 -9.62 10.33 9.96
N LEU A 158 -10.68 10.78 10.64
CA LEU A 158 -12.06 10.54 10.23
C LEU A 158 -12.38 11.14 8.87
N ASP A 159 -11.87 12.32 8.53
CA ASP A 159 -12.05 12.91 7.20
C ASP A 159 -11.52 11.99 6.09
N ASP A 160 -10.32 11.43 6.29
CA ASP A 160 -9.71 10.49 5.35
C ASP A 160 -10.48 9.17 5.27
N LEU A 161 -10.89 8.64 6.42
CA LEU A 161 -11.60 7.36 6.52
C LEU A 161 -13.02 7.45 5.98
N ASN A 162 -13.70 8.60 6.12
CA ASN A 162 -14.98 8.87 5.49
C ASN A 162 -14.84 8.75 3.97
N ARG A 163 -13.85 9.44 3.40
CA ARG A 163 -13.56 9.38 1.96
C ARG A 163 -13.18 7.95 1.53
N ALA A 164 -12.40 7.23 2.32
CA ALA A 164 -12.01 5.85 2.02
C ALA A 164 -13.21 4.90 2.00
N VAL A 165 -14.13 5.01 2.97
CA VAL A 165 -15.35 4.20 3.04
C VAL A 165 -16.35 4.55 1.93
N GLU A 166 -16.45 5.82 1.54
CA GLU A 166 -17.25 6.26 0.38
C GLU A 166 -16.74 5.63 -0.93
N LEU A 167 -15.42 5.64 -1.14
CA LEU A 167 -14.78 5.11 -2.35
C LEU A 167 -14.74 3.58 -2.38
N ALA A 168 -14.60 2.94 -1.21
CA ALA A 168 -14.50 1.49 -1.08
C ALA A 168 -15.45 0.96 0.03
N PRO A 169 -16.77 0.95 -0.22
CA PRO A 169 -17.77 0.57 0.77
C PRO A 169 -17.78 -0.93 1.08
N ARG A 170 -16.83 -1.74 0.63
CA ARG A 170 -16.65 -3.13 1.08
C ARG A 170 -15.27 -3.38 1.69
N ASN A 171 -14.51 -2.32 1.95
CA ASN A 171 -13.25 -2.42 2.68
C ASN A 171 -13.55 -2.50 4.19
N ALA A 172 -13.27 -3.65 4.80
CA ALA A 172 -13.49 -3.87 6.23
C ALA A 172 -12.47 -3.08 7.07
N ASP A 173 -11.20 -3.04 6.67
CA ASP A 173 -10.14 -2.33 7.40
C ASP A 173 -10.43 -0.83 7.52
N ALA A 174 -10.88 -0.21 6.42
CA ALA A 174 -11.28 1.21 6.43
C ALA A 174 -12.41 1.48 7.43
N ARG A 175 -13.37 0.56 7.56
CA ARG A 175 -14.46 0.67 8.54
C ARG A 175 -13.97 0.46 9.96
N ILE A 176 -13.12 -0.55 10.20
CA ILE A 176 -12.55 -0.82 11.53
C ILE A 176 -11.75 0.40 12.01
N LEU A 177 -10.92 0.97 11.14
CA LEU A 177 -10.16 2.19 11.44
C LEU A 177 -11.08 3.38 11.70
N ARG A 178 -12.17 3.52 10.93
CA ARG A 178 -13.16 4.58 11.14
C ARG A 178 -13.87 4.40 12.48
N ALA A 179 -14.28 3.19 12.82
CA ALA A 179 -14.88 2.88 14.11
C ALA A 179 -13.94 3.20 15.27
N ALA A 180 -12.65 2.84 15.14
CA ALA A 180 -11.64 3.15 16.15
C ALA A 180 -11.50 4.66 16.35
N ALA A 181 -11.44 5.44 15.27
CA ALA A 181 -11.37 6.91 15.34
C ALA A 181 -12.67 7.52 15.90
N SER A 182 -13.84 7.05 15.46
CA SER A 182 -15.15 7.46 15.98
C SER A 182 -15.28 7.20 17.47
N ARG A 183 -14.84 6.03 17.95
CA ARG A 183 -14.83 5.71 19.39
C ARG A 183 -13.94 6.67 20.17
N ARG A 184 -12.73 7.01 19.67
CA ARG A 184 -11.81 7.93 20.35
C ARG A 184 -12.35 9.36 20.45
N VAL A 185 -13.13 9.82 19.47
CA VAL A 185 -13.81 11.13 19.53
C VAL A 185 -15.17 11.10 20.23
N GLY A 186 -15.58 9.95 20.80
CA GLY A 186 -16.86 9.81 21.51
C GLY A 186 -18.09 9.59 20.61
N ALA A 187 -17.92 9.43 19.30
CA ALA A 187 -18.97 9.12 18.35
C ALA A 187 -19.32 7.61 18.36
N GLY A 188 -19.78 7.12 19.51
CA GLY A 188 -19.97 5.69 19.76
C GLY A 188 -21.03 5.02 18.90
N GLU A 189 -22.05 5.75 18.44
CA GLU A 189 -23.08 5.20 17.52
C GLU A 189 -22.50 4.93 16.12
N LEU A 190 -21.70 5.87 15.61
CA LEU A 190 -21.02 5.71 14.33
C LEU A 190 -20.02 4.55 14.38
N ALA A 191 -19.29 4.42 15.50
CA ALA A 191 -18.38 3.30 15.71
C ALA A 191 -19.10 1.94 15.65
N GLU A 192 -20.29 1.83 16.25
CA GLU A 192 -21.07 0.59 16.23
C GLU A 192 -21.52 0.21 14.82
N ILE A 193 -22.02 1.19 14.06
CA ILE A 193 -22.44 0.98 12.65
C ILE A 193 -21.27 0.43 11.83
N ASP A 194 -20.07 1.00 11.98
CA ASP A 194 -18.90 0.58 11.23
C ASP A 194 -18.36 -0.79 11.67
N ILE A 195 -18.39 -1.09 12.97
CA ILE A 195 -18.03 -2.41 13.50
C ILE A 195 -18.98 -3.47 12.95
N ASP A 196 -20.29 -3.23 12.99
CA ASP A 196 -21.29 -4.18 12.49
C ASP A 196 -21.15 -4.36 10.98
N ALA A 197 -20.91 -3.28 10.23
CA ALA A 197 -20.68 -3.37 8.79
C ALA A 197 -19.35 -4.08 8.45
N ALA A 198 -18.30 -3.91 9.24
CA ALA A 198 -17.05 -4.65 9.08
C ALA A 198 -17.25 -6.14 9.36
N LEU A 199 -17.95 -6.50 10.44
CA LEU A 199 -18.27 -7.89 10.78
C LEU A 199 -19.22 -8.54 9.77
N ALA A 200 -20.11 -7.77 9.13
CA ALA A 200 -20.92 -8.28 8.02
C ALA A 200 -20.10 -8.61 6.76
N ILE A 201 -18.91 -8.01 6.60
CA ILE A 201 -17.97 -8.32 5.52
C ILE A 201 -17.07 -9.49 5.91
N ASP A 202 -16.55 -9.48 7.13
CA ASP A 202 -15.70 -10.52 7.71
C ASP A 202 -16.09 -10.77 9.18
N LEU A 203 -16.87 -11.83 9.39
CA LEU A 203 -17.38 -12.24 10.70
C LEU A 203 -16.26 -12.71 11.66
N GLU A 204 -15.07 -13.02 11.14
CA GLU A 204 -13.94 -13.54 11.89
C GLU A 204 -12.79 -12.54 12.01
N SER A 205 -13.04 -11.25 11.70
CA SER A 205 -12.04 -10.19 11.85
C SER A 205 -11.69 -9.94 13.33
N PRO A 206 -10.46 -10.27 13.79
CA PRO A 206 -10.08 -10.08 15.18
C PRO A 206 -10.06 -8.60 15.59
N ALA A 207 -9.67 -7.72 14.65
CA ALA A 207 -9.63 -6.27 14.88
C ALA A 207 -11.04 -5.67 15.04
N ALA A 208 -12.03 -6.13 14.27
CA ALA A 208 -13.41 -5.69 14.44
C ALA A 208 -14.00 -6.15 15.78
N TRP A 209 -13.70 -7.39 16.21
CA TRP A 209 -14.10 -7.88 17.54
C TRP A 209 -13.41 -7.13 18.68
N LEU A 210 -12.13 -6.77 18.51
CA LEU A 210 -11.41 -5.93 19.46
C LEU A 210 -12.08 -4.55 19.61
N GLU A 211 -12.40 -3.88 18.50
CA GLU A 211 -13.08 -2.58 18.54
C GLU A 211 -14.49 -2.68 19.14
N ARG A 212 -15.21 -3.79 18.91
CA ARG A 212 -16.49 -4.08 19.59
C ARG A 212 -16.33 -4.16 21.11
N GLY A 213 -15.28 -4.83 21.57
CA GLY A 213 -14.95 -4.91 22.99
C GLY A 213 -14.59 -3.56 23.60
N LEU A 214 -13.76 -2.78 22.91
CA LEU A 214 -13.36 -1.43 23.35
C LEU A 214 -14.55 -0.47 23.41
N LEU A 215 -15.48 -0.56 22.45
CA LEU A 215 -16.71 0.24 22.46
C LEU A 215 -17.65 -0.16 23.60
N ALA A 216 -17.81 -1.46 23.87
CA ALA A 216 -18.59 -1.94 25.00
C ALA A 216 -17.97 -1.51 26.35
N GLU A 217 -16.64 -1.56 26.46
CA GLU A 217 -15.90 -1.06 27.62
C GLU A 217 -16.13 0.44 27.83
N SER A 218 -16.03 1.25 26.77
CA SER A 218 -16.29 2.71 26.86
C SER A 218 -17.73 3.03 27.25
N ARG A 219 -18.68 2.13 26.94
CA ARG A 219 -20.10 2.21 27.34
C ARG A 219 -20.38 1.60 28.72
N LYS A 220 -19.35 1.15 29.46
CA LYS A 220 -19.47 0.49 30.77
C LYS A 220 -20.34 -0.78 30.73
N GLN A 221 -20.22 -1.56 29.66
CA GLN A 221 -20.93 -2.83 29.45
C GLN A 221 -19.96 -4.02 29.59
N PRO A 222 -19.54 -4.40 30.82
CA PRO A 222 -18.44 -5.34 31.04
C PRO A 222 -18.71 -6.74 30.48
N ALA A 223 -19.96 -7.22 30.53
CA ALA A 223 -20.31 -8.53 29.98
C ALA A 223 -20.13 -8.58 28.45
N ALA A 224 -20.61 -7.55 27.75
CA ALA A 224 -20.45 -7.43 26.30
C ALA A 224 -18.97 -7.24 25.90
N ALA A 225 -18.23 -6.42 26.66
CA ALA A 225 -16.80 -6.22 26.46
C ALA A 225 -16.02 -7.54 26.59
N ARG A 226 -16.28 -8.32 27.66
CA ARG A 226 -15.64 -9.64 27.88
C ARG A 226 -15.91 -10.60 26.73
N ALA A 227 -17.16 -10.70 26.27
CA ALA A 227 -17.52 -11.59 25.17
C ALA A 227 -16.78 -11.23 23.87
N ALA A 228 -16.74 -9.95 23.53
CA ALA A 228 -16.06 -9.47 22.32
C ALA A 228 -14.53 -9.64 22.41
N PHE A 229 -13.92 -9.31 23.56
CA PHE A 229 -12.49 -9.53 23.77
C PHE A 229 -12.10 -11.01 23.76
N ALA A 230 -12.93 -11.89 24.34
CA ALA A 230 -12.69 -13.33 24.25
C ALA A 230 -12.68 -13.79 22.79
N LYS A 231 -13.67 -13.37 21.99
CA LYS A 231 -13.73 -13.69 20.56
C LYS A 231 -12.50 -13.18 19.80
N ALA A 232 -12.05 -11.94 20.05
CA ALA A 232 -10.84 -11.40 19.44
C ALA A 232 -9.57 -12.19 19.85
N ALA A 233 -9.45 -12.57 21.12
CA ALA A 233 -8.34 -13.34 21.65
C ALA A 233 -8.29 -14.79 21.14
N ASP A 234 -9.46 -15.39 20.84
CA ASP A 234 -9.56 -16.73 20.26
C ASP A 234 -9.21 -16.73 18.77
N LEU A 235 -9.63 -15.69 18.03
CA LEU A 235 -9.37 -15.55 16.59
C LEU A 235 -7.92 -15.14 16.29
N ASP A 236 -7.26 -14.42 17.19
CA ASP A 236 -5.88 -13.96 17.03
C ASP A 236 -5.01 -14.23 18.27
N PRO A 237 -4.74 -15.49 18.64
CA PRO A 237 -4.11 -15.84 19.91
C PRO A 237 -2.73 -15.19 20.16
N GLU A 238 -1.95 -14.97 19.13
CA GLU A 238 -0.57 -14.44 19.25
C GLU A 238 -0.38 -13.11 18.54
N GLY A 239 -1.35 -12.64 17.76
CA GLY A 239 -1.24 -11.37 17.06
C GLY A 239 -1.73 -10.18 17.87
N PRO A 240 -1.58 -8.97 17.29
CA PRO A 240 -1.79 -7.73 18.01
C PRO A 240 -3.19 -7.56 18.60
N SER A 241 -4.22 -8.04 17.90
CA SER A 241 -5.61 -7.84 18.33
C SER A 241 -5.94 -8.71 19.53
N GLY A 242 -5.57 -10.00 19.48
CA GLY A 242 -5.85 -10.90 20.59
C GLY A 242 -4.96 -10.66 21.80
N LEU A 243 -3.70 -10.26 21.62
CA LEU A 243 -2.85 -9.84 22.74
C LEU A 243 -3.44 -8.61 23.47
N THR A 244 -3.91 -7.62 22.70
CA THR A 244 -4.60 -6.44 23.26
C THR A 244 -5.89 -6.85 24.00
N ALA A 245 -6.68 -7.75 23.40
CA ALA A 245 -7.92 -8.24 23.98
C ALA A 245 -7.69 -9.03 25.29
N ARG A 246 -6.65 -9.86 25.36
CA ARG A 246 -6.25 -10.56 26.59
C ARG A 246 -5.83 -9.59 27.70
N ALA A 247 -5.06 -8.56 27.36
CA ALA A 247 -4.71 -7.52 28.31
C ALA A 247 -5.96 -6.80 28.84
N ALA A 248 -6.98 -6.58 27.99
CA ALA A 248 -8.26 -6.01 28.41
C ALA A 248 -9.06 -6.95 29.32
N LEU A 249 -9.14 -8.24 28.99
CA LEU A 249 -9.79 -9.25 29.83
C LEU A 249 -9.17 -9.31 31.23
N ALA A 250 -7.84 -9.33 31.34
CA ALA A 250 -7.14 -9.36 32.62
C ALA A 250 -7.49 -8.15 33.50
N ARG A 251 -7.60 -6.95 32.91
CA ARG A 251 -8.05 -5.75 33.63
C ARG A 251 -9.49 -5.89 34.13
N LEU A 252 -10.40 -6.38 33.28
CA LEU A 252 -11.82 -6.54 33.64
C LEU A 252 -12.05 -7.60 34.72
N SER A 253 -11.22 -8.64 34.81
CA SER A 253 -11.29 -9.64 35.87
C SER A 253 -10.76 -9.14 37.21
N GLY A 254 -9.77 -8.23 37.19
CA GLY A 254 -9.23 -7.62 38.42
C GLY A 254 -10.13 -6.57 39.07
N VAL A 255 -11.15 -6.07 38.35
CA VAL A 255 -12.17 -5.15 38.88
C VAL A 255 -13.26 -5.91 39.66
N ASP A 256 -13.65 -7.11 39.21
CA ASP A 256 -14.67 -7.94 39.87
C ASP A 256 -14.17 -8.57 41.19
N ALA A 257 -12.86 -8.55 41.46
CA ALA A 257 -12.23 -9.16 42.63
C ALA A 257 -11.99 -8.20 43.81
N ARG A 258 -12.47 -6.95 43.73
CA ARG A 258 -12.39 -5.94 44.81
C ARG A 258 -13.78 -5.56 45.29
#